data_AF-A0A090TS18-F1
#
_entry.id   AF-A0A090TS18-F1
#
_cell.length_a   1.000
_cell.length_b   1.000
_cell.length_c   1.000
_cell.angle_alpha   90.00
_cell.angle_beta   90.00
_cell.angle_gamma   90.00
#
_symmetry.space_group_name_H-M   'P 1'
#
loop_
_entity.id
_entity.type
_entity.pdbx_description
1 polymer ?
#
loop_
_entity_poly.entity_id
_entity_poly.type
_entity_poly.pdbx_seq_one_letter_code
_entity_poly.pdbx_strand_id
1 'polypeptide(L)'
;MGLRVYRQRRSDFGDSTVAYRQFLREHGIELDTGMREPEDQIGLMLFAVSQLIEQQQDVGTVKTLLTEHLLTWCYRYFELVQQHAKTQSYKQLAGLVSLWCEVVQDVLDITPNAVKLYR
;
A
#
# COMPACT_ATOMS: atom_id res chain seq x y z
N MET A 1 -2.11 6.85 -8.16
CA MET A 1 -1.77 5.55 -8.80
C MET A 1 -2.03 4.48 -7.76
N GLY A 2 -2.84 3.46 -8.06
CA GLY A 2 -3.17 2.38 -7.12
C GLY A 2 -2.88 1.00 -7.73
N LEU A 3 -3.20 -0.07 -7.00
CA LEU A 3 -2.97 -1.48 -7.40
C LEU A 3 -3.34 -1.80 -8.87
N ARG A 4 -4.31 -1.07 -9.41
CA ARG A 4 -4.79 -1.13 -10.80
C ARG A 4 -3.71 -1.04 -11.89
N VAL A 5 -2.50 -0.56 -11.59
CA VAL A 5 -1.42 -0.39 -12.59
C VAL A 5 -0.40 -1.55 -12.62
N TYR A 6 -0.30 -2.39 -11.57
CA TYR A 6 0.89 -3.24 -11.35
C TYR A 6 0.69 -4.76 -11.57
N ARG A 7 -0.54 -5.27 -11.60
CA ARG A 7 -0.88 -6.67 -11.95
C ARG A 7 -1.48 -6.73 -13.37
N GLN A 8 -1.57 -7.87 -14.06
CA GLN A 8 -1.92 -7.91 -15.51
C GLN A 8 -3.14 -8.76 -15.91
N ARG A 9 -3.81 -9.53 -15.02
CA ARG A 9 -5.04 -10.26 -15.41
C ARG A 9 -6.28 -9.60 -14.86
N ARG A 10 -7.22 -9.22 -15.75
CA ARG A 10 -8.50 -8.55 -15.45
C ARG A 10 -9.31 -9.21 -14.32
N SER A 11 -9.12 -10.52 -14.06
CA SER A 11 -9.71 -11.24 -12.92
C SER A 11 -9.01 -10.94 -11.59
N ASP A 12 -7.68 -10.93 -11.54
CA ASP A 12 -6.89 -10.83 -10.30
C ASP A 12 -6.90 -9.41 -9.70
N PHE A 13 -7.25 -8.39 -10.50
CA PHE A 13 -7.42 -7.01 -10.01
C PHE A 13 -8.68 -6.82 -9.19
N GLY A 14 -9.75 -7.52 -9.54
CA GLY A 14 -10.99 -7.49 -8.78
C GLY A 14 -10.71 -7.99 -7.37
N ASP A 15 -10.00 -9.10 -7.28
CA ASP A 15 -9.81 -9.82 -6.02
C ASP A 15 -8.90 -9.07 -5.04
N SER A 16 -7.79 -8.45 -5.47
CA SER A 16 -6.89 -7.75 -4.52
C SER A 16 -7.46 -6.44 -3.98
N THR A 17 -8.11 -5.64 -4.82
CA THR A 17 -8.75 -4.38 -4.38
C THR A 17 -10.03 -4.67 -3.58
N VAL A 18 -10.77 -5.73 -3.93
CA VAL A 18 -11.91 -6.19 -3.12
C VAL A 18 -11.45 -6.73 -1.78
N ALA A 19 -10.39 -7.54 -1.74
CA ALA A 19 -9.82 -8.05 -0.49
C ALA A 19 -9.35 -6.90 0.40
N TYR A 20 -8.65 -5.90 -0.15
CA TYR A 20 -8.24 -4.72 0.61
C TYR A 20 -9.46 -3.92 1.12
N ARG A 21 -10.48 -3.70 0.28
CA ARG A 21 -11.71 -3.02 0.72
C ARG A 21 -12.44 -3.79 1.83
N GLN A 22 -12.47 -5.12 1.75
CA GLN A 22 -13.03 -5.96 2.79
C GLN A 22 -12.24 -5.82 4.09
N PHE A 23 -10.91 -5.91 4.02
CA PHE A 23 -10.02 -5.69 5.17
C PHE A 23 -10.28 -4.34 5.85
N LEU A 24 -10.40 -3.25 5.09
CA LEU A 24 -10.70 -1.92 5.63
C LEU A 24 -12.04 -1.91 6.38
N ARG A 25 -13.09 -2.51 5.80
CA ARG A 25 -14.42 -2.58 6.42
C ARG A 25 -14.43 -3.40 7.70
N GLU A 26 -13.73 -4.53 7.72
CA GLU A 26 -13.63 -5.41 8.90
C GLU A 26 -12.95 -4.72 10.07
N HIS A 27 -12.03 -3.80 9.80
CA HIS A 27 -11.29 -3.05 10.82
C HIS A 27 -11.81 -1.62 11.03
N GLY A 28 -12.99 -1.29 10.48
CA GLY A 28 -13.63 0.02 10.70
C GLY A 28 -12.84 1.21 10.14
N ILE A 29 -12.02 1.00 9.11
CA ILE A 29 -11.26 2.06 8.46
C ILE A 29 -12.11 2.71 7.37
N GLU A 30 -12.41 3.99 7.55
CA GLU A 30 -13.11 4.81 6.56
C GLU A 30 -12.12 5.73 5.84
N LEU A 31 -12.02 5.53 4.53
CA LEU A 31 -11.24 6.37 3.63
C LEU A 31 -12.20 7.30 2.86
N ASP A 32 -12.82 8.24 3.57
CA ASP A 32 -13.67 9.26 2.94
C ASP A 32 -12.85 10.50 2.56
N THR A 33 -12.51 10.61 1.28
CA THR A 33 -11.85 11.79 0.72
C THR A 33 -12.83 12.80 0.11
N GLY A 34 -14.14 12.55 0.19
CA GLY A 34 -15.16 13.30 -0.54
C GLY A 34 -15.12 13.08 -2.07
N MET A 35 -14.22 12.23 -2.57
CA MET A 35 -14.07 11.88 -3.98
C MET A 35 -14.07 10.37 -4.17
N ARG A 36 -14.51 9.88 -5.35
CA ARG A 36 -14.41 8.45 -5.73
C ARG A 36 -12.98 8.08 -6.12
N GLU A 37 -12.04 8.22 -5.19
CA GLU A 37 -10.69 7.70 -5.34
C GLU A 37 -10.65 6.19 -5.07
N PRO A 38 -9.77 5.43 -5.74
CA PRO A 38 -9.55 4.04 -5.35
C PRO A 38 -8.91 3.98 -3.97
N GLU A 39 -9.44 3.13 -3.09
CA GLU A 39 -8.88 2.95 -1.74
C GLU A 39 -7.41 2.47 -1.77
N ASP A 40 -7.02 1.77 -2.85
CA ASP A 40 -5.68 1.22 -3.06
C ASP A 40 -4.63 2.23 -3.58
N GLN A 41 -4.92 3.52 -3.56
CA GLN A 41 -3.93 4.56 -3.81
C GLN A 41 -2.89 4.59 -2.68
N ILE A 42 -1.60 4.69 -3.05
CA ILE A 42 -0.48 4.63 -2.08
C ILE A 42 -0.66 5.55 -0.87
N GLY A 43 -1.11 6.80 -1.08
CA GLY A 43 -1.32 7.76 0.00
C GLY A 43 -2.47 7.36 0.95
N LEU A 44 -3.54 6.78 0.41
CA LEU A 44 -4.67 6.30 1.20
C LEU A 44 -4.33 5.02 1.96
N MET A 45 -3.47 4.17 1.41
CA MET A 45 -2.97 3.01 2.15
C MET A 45 -2.05 3.41 3.31
N LEU A 46 -1.17 4.40 3.11
CA LEU A 46 -0.37 4.95 4.20
C LEU A 46 -1.24 5.62 5.27
N PHE A 47 -2.32 6.29 4.87
CA PHE A 47 -3.30 6.84 5.80
C PHE A 47 -4.09 5.76 6.56
N ALA A 48 -4.42 4.63 5.91
CA ALA A 48 -5.02 3.50 6.60
C ALA A 48 -4.08 2.90 7.67
N VAL A 49 -2.77 2.85 7.41
CA VAL A 49 -1.77 2.46 8.42
C VAL A 49 -1.79 3.42 9.62
N SER A 50 -1.82 4.74 9.38
CA SER A 50 -1.87 5.70 10.49
C SER A 50 -3.16 5.57 11.30
N GLN A 51 -4.32 5.38 10.65
CA GLN A 51 -5.58 5.17 11.37
C GLN A 51 -5.55 3.93 12.26
N LEU A 52 -5.03 2.80 11.77
CA LEU A 52 -4.91 1.58 12.59
C LEU A 52 -4.07 1.82 13.86
N ILE A 53 -2.96 2.54 13.71
CA ILE A 53 -2.06 2.87 14.82
C ILE A 53 -2.75 3.82 15.81
N GLU A 54 -3.42 4.87 15.31
CA GLU A 54 -4.15 5.85 16.14
C GLU A 54 -5.31 5.21 16.92
N GLN A 55 -6.01 4.26 16.30
CA GLN A 55 -7.08 3.48 16.94
C GLN A 55 -6.57 2.43 17.92
N GLN A 56 -5.25 2.30 18.12
CA GLN A 56 -4.62 1.29 18.98
C GLN A 56 -5.04 -0.14 18.63
N GLN A 57 -5.22 -0.40 17.33
CA GLN A 57 -5.50 -1.74 16.83
C GLN A 57 -4.32 -2.67 17.13
N ASP A 58 -4.60 -3.98 17.20
CA ASP A 58 -3.56 -4.97 17.42
C ASP A 58 -2.44 -4.84 16.39
N VAL A 59 -1.20 -5.01 16.83
CA VAL A 59 -0.03 -4.92 15.95
C VAL A 59 -0.13 -5.94 14.81
N GLY A 60 -0.77 -7.09 15.04
CA GLY A 60 -1.07 -8.08 14.01
C GLY A 60 -1.90 -7.51 12.87
N THR A 61 -2.89 -6.68 13.14
CA THR A 61 -3.71 -6.02 12.11
C THR A 61 -2.88 -5.08 11.23
N VAL A 62 -1.98 -4.30 11.83
CA VAL A 62 -1.05 -3.43 11.09
C VAL A 62 -0.11 -4.27 10.22
N LYS A 63 0.42 -5.37 10.76
CA LYS A 63 1.25 -6.33 10.02
C LYS A 63 0.49 -6.94 8.84
N THR A 64 -0.79 -7.28 8.99
CA THR A 64 -1.63 -7.79 7.89
C THR A 64 -1.80 -6.76 6.78
N LEU A 65 -2.12 -5.50 7.12
CA LEU A 65 -2.20 -4.42 6.12
C LEU A 65 -0.89 -4.30 5.32
N LEU A 66 0.23 -4.28 6.04
CA LEU A 66 1.55 -4.15 5.43
C LEU A 66 1.90 -5.35 4.54
N THR A 67 1.78 -6.57 5.04
CA THR A 67 2.29 -7.79 4.37
C THR A 67 1.38 -8.32 3.27
N GLU A 68 0.06 -8.14 3.38
CA GLU A 68 -0.90 -8.66 2.42
C GLU A 68 -1.31 -7.64 1.36
N HIS A 69 -1.29 -6.35 1.70
CA HIS A 69 -1.84 -5.31 0.84
C HIS A 69 -0.81 -4.28 0.37
N LEU A 70 -0.02 -3.68 1.26
CA LEU A 70 0.85 -2.55 0.89
C LEU A 70 2.20 -2.99 0.30
N LEU A 71 2.98 -3.76 1.07
CA LEU A 71 4.35 -4.13 0.74
C LEU A 71 4.45 -5.10 -0.44
N THR A 72 3.35 -5.73 -0.84
CA THR A 72 3.30 -6.68 -1.96
C THR A 72 3.56 -6.02 -3.33
N TRP A 73 3.48 -4.69 -3.41
CA TRP A 73 3.69 -3.95 -4.67
C TRP A 73 4.32 -2.56 -4.50
N CYS A 74 4.33 -1.98 -3.29
CA CYS A 74 4.73 -0.59 -3.11
C CYS A 74 6.20 -0.32 -3.50
N TYR A 75 7.11 -1.27 -3.29
CA TYR A 75 8.51 -1.14 -3.71
C TYR A 75 8.65 -0.92 -5.21
N ARG A 76 7.94 -1.74 -5.99
CA ARG A 76 7.93 -1.59 -7.45
C ARG A 76 7.26 -0.28 -7.87
N TYR A 77 6.23 0.15 -7.15
CA TYR A 77 5.65 1.49 -7.35
C TYR A 77 6.68 2.60 -7.13
N PHE A 78 7.41 2.60 -6.01
CA PHE A 78 8.41 3.64 -5.71
C PHE A 78 9.58 3.61 -6.68
N GLU A 79 10.02 2.43 -7.14
CA GLU A 79 11.03 2.29 -8.18
C GLU A 79 10.58 2.98 -9.49
N LEU A 80 9.36 2.72 -9.96
CA LEU A 80 8.81 3.37 -11.15
C LEU A 80 8.65 4.88 -10.97
N VAL A 81 8.25 5.36 -9.78
CA VAL A 81 8.17 6.80 -9.51
C VAL A 81 9.55 7.44 -9.59
N GLN A 82 10.58 6.82 -9.01
CA GLN A 82 11.95 7.33 -9.09
C GLN A 82 12.47 7.38 -10.54
N GLN A 83 12.14 6.37 -11.34
CA GLN A 83 12.54 6.28 -12.75
C GLN A 83 11.80 7.32 -13.62
N HIS A 84 10.50 7.50 -13.43
CA HIS A 84 9.64 8.20 -14.40
C HIS A 84 9.07 9.55 -13.93
N ALA A 85 9.17 9.92 -12.65
CA ALA A 85 8.68 11.20 -12.18
C ALA A 85 9.42 12.37 -12.86
N LYS A 86 8.67 13.39 -13.27
CA LYS A 86 9.21 14.58 -13.96
C LYS A 86 9.94 15.53 -13.03
N THR A 87 9.65 15.51 -11.73
CA THR A 87 10.24 16.43 -10.74
C THR A 87 11.10 15.68 -9.76
N GLN A 88 12.20 16.32 -9.34
CA GLN A 88 13.12 15.74 -8.36
C GLN A 88 12.46 15.49 -7.01
N SER A 89 11.51 16.34 -6.61
CA SER A 89 10.77 16.20 -5.35
C SER A 89 10.02 14.88 -5.26
N TYR A 90 9.32 14.45 -6.33
CA TYR A 90 8.60 13.16 -6.33
C TYR A 90 9.56 11.97 -6.36
N LYS A 91 10.73 12.08 -7.01
CA LYS A 91 11.76 11.03 -6.96
C LYS A 91 12.30 10.86 -5.54
N GLN A 92 12.65 11.95 -4.88
CA GLN A 92 13.15 11.92 -3.50
C GLN A 92 12.09 11.42 -2.52
N LEU A 93 10.84 11.86 -2.66
CA LEU A 93 9.74 11.39 -1.84
C LEU A 93 9.54 9.87 -1.97
N ALA A 94 9.58 9.34 -3.20
CA ALA A 94 9.48 7.90 -3.42
C ALA A 94 10.64 7.13 -2.78
N GLY A 95 11.88 7.64 -2.88
CA GLY A 95 13.03 7.03 -2.21
C GLY A 95 12.89 7.04 -0.69
N LEU A 96 12.43 8.15 -0.10
CA LEU A 96 12.24 8.28 1.34
C LEU A 96 11.17 7.30 1.86
N VAL A 97 10.03 7.20 1.17
CA VAL A 97 8.96 6.29 1.60
C VAL A 97 9.36 4.83 1.41
N SER A 98 10.13 4.50 0.36
CA SER A 98 10.70 3.16 0.18
C SER A 98 11.59 2.76 1.36
N LEU A 99 12.49 3.66 1.78
CA LEU A 99 13.36 3.44 2.95
C LEU A 99 12.55 3.29 4.23
N TRP A 100 11.50 4.10 4.42
CA TRP A 100 10.59 3.94 5.56
C TRP A 100 9.95 2.55 5.57
N CYS A 101 9.49 2.05 4.42
CA CYS A 101 8.94 0.70 4.33
C CYS A 101 9.97 -0.37 4.70
N GLU A 102 11.24 -0.22 4.31
CA GLU A 102 12.32 -1.15 4.69
C GLU A 102 12.54 -1.15 6.21
N VAL A 103 12.66 0.02 6.82
CA VAL A 103 12.82 0.15 8.27
C VAL A 103 11.63 -0.45 9.02
N VAL A 104 10.40 -0.25 8.53
CA VAL A 104 9.20 -0.84 9.13
C VAL A 104 9.19 -2.36 9.00
N GLN A 105 9.64 -2.91 7.87
CA GLN A 105 9.77 -4.36 7.71
C GLN A 105 10.72 -4.96 8.75
N ASP A 106 11.89 -4.34 8.91
CA ASP A 106 12.91 -4.80 9.85
C ASP A 106 12.42 -4.70 11.31
N VAL A 107 11.83 -3.56 11.69
CA VAL A 107 11.35 -3.31 13.06
C VAL A 107 10.21 -4.26 13.44
N LEU A 108 9.33 -4.56 12.48
CA LEU A 108 8.17 -5.43 12.73
C LEU A 108 8.47 -6.92 12.48
N ASP A 109 9.65 -7.25 11.97
CA ASP A 109 10.04 -8.60 11.53
C ASP A 109 8.99 -9.23 10.63
N ILE A 110 8.67 -8.55 9.52
CA ILE A 110 7.64 -8.95 8.58
C ILE A 110 8.19 -9.16 7.17
N THR A 111 7.57 -10.08 6.43
CA THR A 111 7.89 -10.35 5.03
C THR A 111 6.62 -10.24 4.19
N PRO A 112 6.61 -9.49 3.07
CA PRO A 112 5.45 -9.37 2.20
C PRO A 112 5.12 -10.70 1.52
N ASN A 113 3.84 -10.93 1.32
CA ASN A 113 3.40 -12.09 0.56
C ASN A 113 3.89 -12.00 -0.88
N ALA A 114 4.43 -13.13 -1.38
CA ALA A 114 4.98 -13.19 -2.73
C ALA A 114 3.88 -12.99 -3.76
N VAL A 115 4.06 -11.96 -4.59
CA VAL A 115 3.09 -11.54 -5.59
C VAL A 115 3.79 -11.40 -6.93
N LYS A 116 3.23 -11.98 -8.00
CA LYS A 116 3.67 -11.70 -9.37
C LYS A 116 3.29 -10.27 -9.76
N LEU A 117 4.30 -9.42 -9.94
CA LEU A 117 4.20 -8.06 -10.48
C LEU A 117 4.65 -8.06 -11.94
N TYR A 118 3.96 -7.31 -12.79
CA TYR A 118 4.19 -7.34 -14.25
C TYR A 118 4.64 -5.99 -14.82
N ARG A 119 4.77 -4.97 -13.98
CA ARG A 119 5.27 -3.65 -14.36
C ARG A 119 6.26 -3.16 -13.37
#